data_AF-A0A8S9SDV9-F1
#
_entry.id   AF-A0A8S9SDV9-F1
#
_cell.length_a   1.000
_cell.length_b   1.000
_cell.length_c   1.000
_cell.angle_alpha   90.00
_cell.angle_beta   90.00
_cell.angle_gamma   90.00
#
_symmetry.space_group_name_H-M   'P 1'
#
loop_
_entity.id
_entity.type
_entity.pdbx_description
1 polymer ?
#
loop_
_entity_poly.entity_id
_entity_poly.type
_entity_poly.pdbx_seq_one_letter_code
_entity_poly.pdbx_strand_id
1 'polypeptide(L)'
;MTSEKFGPHLPTIIEAKHIENLYELWGIDYAVKIEAPEDDETPETLRPGYCGAYMLHFEDGGLSFPLPRFLPEALAELGMAFAQMAPNFWRYFLASWIRAREEGLKFGLEELNQLFSI
;
A
#
# COMPACT_ATOMS: atom_id res chain seq x y z
N MET A 1 -6.87 14.77 21.22
CA MET A 1 -7.98 13.89 20.79
C MET A 1 -8.30 14.25 19.34
N THR A 2 -7.49 13.75 18.41
CA THR A 2 -7.64 14.04 16.97
C THR A 2 -8.70 13.11 16.39
N SER A 3 -9.79 13.75 15.94
CA SER A 3 -10.88 13.22 15.13
C SER A 3 -10.41 12.17 14.13
N GLU A 4 -11.04 10.99 14.15
CA GLU A 4 -10.94 9.97 13.09
C GLU A 4 -11.15 10.65 11.73
N LYS A 5 -10.07 10.80 10.95
CA LYS A 5 -10.08 11.56 9.69
C LYS A 5 -10.65 10.77 8.52
N PHE A 6 -10.82 9.46 8.65
CA PHE A 6 -11.03 8.56 7.50
C PHE A 6 -12.31 7.72 7.56
N GLY A 7 -13.29 8.17 8.35
CA GLY A 7 -14.68 7.68 8.31
C GLY A 7 -14.89 6.32 8.97
N PRO A 8 -16.14 5.84 9.09
CA PRO A 8 -16.38 4.52 9.64
C PRO A 8 -15.87 3.46 8.68
N HIS A 9 -14.87 2.69 9.09
CA HIS A 9 -14.40 1.53 8.33
C HIS A 9 -15.44 0.41 8.42
N LEU A 10 -15.65 -0.29 7.32
CA LEU A 10 -16.43 -1.52 7.37
C LEU A 10 -15.67 -2.55 8.23
N PRO A 11 -16.37 -3.34 9.06
CA PRO A 11 -15.75 -4.42 9.80
C PRO A 11 -14.98 -5.35 8.86
N THR A 12 -13.83 -5.84 9.31
CA THR A 12 -13.09 -6.85 8.55
C THR A 12 -13.94 -8.10 8.37
N ILE A 13 -13.97 -8.60 7.14
CA ILE A 13 -14.58 -9.91 6.79
C ILE A 13 -13.49 -10.94 6.42
N ILE A 14 -12.21 -10.62 6.70
CA ILE A 14 -11.09 -11.49 6.41
C ILE A 14 -11.14 -12.70 7.35
N GLU A 15 -11.17 -13.90 6.77
CA GLU A 15 -11.03 -15.17 7.45
C GLU A 15 -9.71 -15.81 7.00
N ALA A 16 -9.23 -16.85 7.70
CA ALA A 16 -8.00 -17.55 7.34
C ALA A 16 -7.98 -18.02 5.86
N LYS A 17 -9.12 -18.48 5.34
CA LYS A 17 -9.28 -18.89 3.94
C LYS A 17 -9.03 -17.74 2.94
N HIS A 18 -9.34 -16.50 3.31
CA HIS A 18 -9.10 -15.33 2.44
C HIS A 18 -7.60 -15.02 2.35
N ILE A 19 -6.87 -15.22 3.45
CA ILE A 19 -5.40 -15.06 3.49
C ILE A 19 -4.72 -16.17 2.69
N GLU A 20 -5.17 -17.41 2.80
CA GLU A 20 -4.61 -18.51 2.01
C GLU A 20 -4.81 -18.30 0.51
N ASN A 21 -5.99 -17.82 0.10
CA ASN A 21 -6.23 -17.42 -1.29
C ASN A 21 -5.24 -16.35 -1.76
N LEU A 22 -4.85 -15.38 -0.92
CA LEU A 22 -3.85 -14.35 -1.25
C LEU A 22 -2.52 -14.94 -1.73
N TYR A 23 -2.04 -16.00 -1.07
CA TYR A 23 -0.82 -16.69 -1.50
C TYR A 23 -1.05 -17.59 -2.72
N GLU A 24 -2.11 -18.41 -2.71
CA GLU A 24 -2.29 -19.43 -3.75
C GLU A 24 -2.81 -18.88 -5.08
N LEU A 25 -3.82 -18.01 -5.05
CA LEU A 25 -4.49 -17.52 -6.25
C LEU A 25 -3.75 -16.34 -6.89
N TRP A 26 -3.21 -15.44 -6.06
CA TRP A 26 -2.50 -14.25 -6.54
C TRP A 26 -0.96 -14.38 -6.46
N GLY A 27 -0.45 -15.56 -6.08
CA GLY A 27 0.96 -15.90 -6.20
C GLY A 27 1.88 -15.06 -5.32
N ILE A 28 1.38 -14.55 -4.19
CA ILE A 28 2.21 -13.81 -3.25
C ILE A 28 3.23 -14.76 -2.64
N ASP A 29 4.49 -14.34 -2.62
CA ASP A 29 5.57 -15.11 -2.00
C ASP A 29 5.33 -15.25 -0.49
N TYR A 30 5.50 -16.45 0.06
CA TYR A 30 5.36 -16.74 1.50
C TYR A 30 6.37 -16.00 2.39
N ALA A 31 7.38 -15.36 1.80
CA ALA A 31 8.25 -14.41 2.50
C ALA A 31 7.50 -13.12 2.91
N VAL A 32 6.37 -12.80 2.27
CA VAL A 32 5.49 -11.69 2.65
C VAL A 32 4.53 -12.19 3.72
N LYS A 33 4.51 -11.55 4.89
CA LYS A 33 3.61 -11.92 5.98
C LYS A 33 2.30 -11.13 5.86
N ILE A 34 1.20 -11.83 5.60
CA ILE A 34 -0.17 -11.28 5.57
C ILE A 34 -0.93 -11.75 6.81
N GLU A 35 -1.54 -10.81 7.52
CA GLU A 35 -2.32 -11.05 8.73
C GLU A 35 -3.64 -10.28 8.68
N ALA A 36 -4.68 -10.83 9.33
CA ALA A 36 -5.89 -10.09 9.58
C ALA A 36 -5.61 -8.95 10.59
N PRO A 37 -6.32 -7.80 10.48
CA PRO A 37 -6.19 -6.73 11.46
C PRO A 37 -6.74 -7.18 12.82
N GLU A 38 -6.17 -6.63 13.89
CA GLU A 38 -6.69 -6.74 15.26
C GLU A 38 -7.94 -5.86 15.45
N ASP A 39 -8.70 -6.09 16.53
CA ASP A 39 -10.00 -5.42 16.76
C ASP A 39 -9.89 -3.89 16.92
N ASP A 40 -8.73 -3.39 17.34
CA ASP A 40 -8.43 -1.96 17.53
C ASP A 40 -7.63 -1.34 16.37
N GLU A 41 -7.30 -2.13 15.35
CA GLU A 41 -6.54 -1.69 14.18
C GLU A 41 -7.46 -1.10 13.10
N THR A 42 -6.99 -0.03 12.47
CA THR A 42 -7.63 0.55 11.27
C THR A 42 -6.68 0.47 10.07
N PRO A 43 -7.19 0.56 8.83
CA PRO A 43 -6.33 0.55 7.65
C PRO A 43 -5.23 1.63 7.64
N GLU A 44 -5.43 2.74 8.37
CA GLU A 44 -4.46 3.83 8.57
C GLU A 44 -3.67 3.73 9.87
N THR A 45 -4.13 2.92 10.84
CA THR A 45 -3.55 2.83 12.19
C THR A 45 -3.30 1.37 12.54
N LEU A 46 -2.06 0.93 12.35
CA LEU A 46 -1.63 -0.45 12.57
C LEU A 46 -0.46 -0.54 13.54
N ARG A 47 -0.21 -1.74 14.06
CA ARG A 47 1.01 -2.06 14.79
C ARG A 47 2.28 -1.78 13.96
N PRO A 48 3.40 -1.37 14.59
CA PRO A 48 4.64 -1.09 13.89
C PRO A 48 5.14 -2.27 13.02
N GLY A 49 5.59 -1.96 11.81
CA GLY A 49 6.11 -2.95 10.86
C GLY A 49 5.08 -3.51 9.87
N TYR A 50 3.81 -3.07 9.97
CA TYR A 50 2.72 -3.49 9.07
C TYR A 50 2.18 -2.31 8.26
N CYS A 51 1.68 -2.62 7.07
CA CYS A 51 0.93 -1.69 6.22
C CYS A 51 -0.48 -2.26 6.00
N GLY A 52 -1.50 -1.40 6.01
CA GLY A 52 -2.88 -1.82 5.82
C GLY A 52 -3.24 -1.85 4.35
N ALA A 53 -3.92 -2.91 3.91
CA ALA A 53 -4.40 -3.03 2.53
C ALA A 53 -5.77 -3.71 2.49
N TYR A 54 -6.67 -3.18 1.64
CA TYR A 54 -7.91 -3.87 1.25
C TYR A 54 -7.63 -4.99 0.24
N MET A 55 -8.47 -6.03 0.21
CA MET A 55 -8.42 -7.13 -0.78
C MET A 55 -8.35 -6.63 -2.24
N LEU A 56 -9.09 -5.56 -2.55
CA LEU A 56 -9.12 -4.95 -3.89
C LEU A 56 -7.75 -4.51 -4.41
N HIS A 57 -6.76 -4.25 -3.53
CA HIS A 57 -5.40 -3.94 -3.96
C HIS A 57 -4.72 -5.14 -4.65
N PHE A 58 -5.04 -6.36 -4.23
CA PHE A 58 -4.49 -7.59 -4.78
C PHE A 58 -5.31 -8.08 -5.97
N GLU A 59 -6.64 -8.03 -5.87
CA GLU A 59 -7.58 -8.47 -6.91
C GLU A 59 -7.50 -7.62 -8.18
N ASP A 60 -7.73 -6.32 -8.04
CA ASP A 60 -7.87 -5.39 -9.16
C ASP A 60 -6.68 -4.43 -9.29
N GLY A 61 -5.94 -4.23 -8.20
CA GLY A 61 -4.87 -3.24 -8.12
C GLY A 61 -3.56 -3.64 -8.77
N GLY A 62 -3.38 -4.92 -9.11
CA GLY A 62 -2.11 -5.41 -9.66
C GLY A 62 -0.93 -5.19 -8.69
N LEU A 63 -1.20 -5.21 -7.39
CA LEU A 63 -0.17 -5.17 -6.38
C LEU A 63 0.64 -6.46 -6.42
N SER A 64 1.96 -6.33 -6.56
CA SER A 64 2.88 -7.46 -6.62
C SER A 64 4.02 -7.27 -5.62
N PHE A 65 4.56 -8.40 -5.14
CA PHE A 65 5.63 -8.42 -4.14
C PHE A 65 6.93 -8.97 -4.72
N PRO A 66 8.10 -8.55 -4.18
CA PRO A 66 8.26 -7.58 -3.10
C PRO A 66 7.99 -6.13 -3.55
N LEU A 67 7.44 -5.31 -2.64
CA LEU A 67 7.21 -3.89 -2.92
C LEU A 67 8.54 -3.15 -3.05
N PRO A 68 8.70 -2.27 -4.07
CA PRO A 68 9.86 -1.40 -4.13
C PRO A 68 9.94 -0.52 -2.89
N ARG A 69 11.10 -0.47 -2.24
CA ARG A 69 11.37 0.36 -1.05
C ARG A 69 10.93 1.81 -1.21
N PHE A 70 11.02 2.35 -2.42
CA PHE A 70 10.62 3.72 -2.72
C PHE A 70 9.13 4.00 -2.43
N LEU A 71 8.25 3.00 -2.57
CA LEU A 71 6.81 3.19 -2.36
C LEU A 71 6.48 3.58 -0.90
N PRO A 72 6.80 2.78 0.13
CA PRO A 72 6.50 3.15 1.50
C PRO A 72 7.21 4.44 1.92
N GLU A 73 8.40 4.71 1.38
CA GLU A 73 9.11 5.98 1.58
C GLU A 73 8.32 7.17 1.01
N ALA A 74 7.80 7.05 -0.22
CA ALA A 74 6.98 8.08 -0.86
C ALA A 74 5.64 8.30 -0.14
N LEU A 75 4.96 7.22 0.28
CA LEU A 75 3.71 7.31 1.02
C LEU A 75 3.91 8.00 2.38
N ALA A 76 5.01 7.68 3.08
CA ALA A 76 5.37 8.33 4.32
C ALA A 76 5.62 9.84 4.12
N GLU A 77 6.34 10.22 3.06
CA GLU A 77 6.59 11.61 2.72
C GLU A 77 5.30 12.38 2.40
N LEU A 78 4.35 11.74 1.69
CA LEU A 78 3.05 12.32 1.39
C LEU A 78 2.08 12.32 2.58
N GLY A 79 2.47 11.72 3.72
CA GLY A 79 1.59 11.57 4.89
C GLY A 79 0.38 10.68 4.63
N MET A 80 0.52 9.70 3.73
CA MET A 80 -0.55 8.78 3.32
C MET A 80 -0.29 7.37 3.85
N ALA A 81 -1.32 6.74 4.40
CA ALA A 81 -1.28 5.30 4.68
C ALA A 81 -1.47 4.49 3.39
N PHE A 82 -0.90 3.28 3.36
CA PHE A 82 -1.01 2.40 2.19
C PHE A 82 -2.47 2.14 1.78
N ALA A 83 -3.37 1.94 2.75
CA ALA A 83 -4.78 1.70 2.49
C ALA A 83 -5.53 2.89 1.86
N GLN A 84 -4.97 4.10 1.93
CA GLN A 84 -5.56 5.31 1.33
C GLN A 84 -5.21 5.45 -0.14
N MET A 85 -4.29 4.62 -0.63
CA MET A 85 -3.91 4.56 -2.03
C MET A 85 -5.06 3.95 -2.84
N ALA A 86 -5.55 4.68 -3.85
CA ALA A 86 -6.42 4.05 -4.84
C ALA A 86 -5.62 2.97 -5.61
N PRO A 87 -6.19 1.79 -5.93
CA PRO A 87 -5.48 0.74 -6.68
C PRO A 87 -4.86 1.25 -8.00
N ASN A 88 -5.52 2.19 -8.67
CA ASN A 88 -4.98 2.83 -9.87
C ASN A 88 -3.77 3.73 -9.60
N PHE A 89 -3.70 4.39 -8.44
CA PHE A 89 -2.57 5.25 -8.08
C PHE A 89 -1.28 4.45 -8.07
N TRP A 90 -1.28 3.27 -7.43
CA TRP A 90 -0.14 2.34 -7.43
C TRP A 90 0.40 2.07 -8.83
N ARG A 91 -0.50 1.67 -9.74
CA ARG A 91 -0.14 1.27 -11.09
C ARG A 91 0.53 2.41 -11.85
N TYR A 92 -0.04 3.60 -11.77
CA TYR A 92 0.52 4.77 -12.45
C TYR A 92 1.82 5.24 -11.78
N PHE A 93 1.85 5.29 -10.45
CA PHE A 93 3.02 5.71 -9.68
C PHE A 93 4.23 4.82 -9.96
N LEU A 94 4.05 3.50 -9.89
CA LEU A 94 5.12 2.55 -10.23
C LEU A 94 5.52 2.61 -11.69
N ALA A 95 4.56 2.65 -12.62
CA ALA A 95 4.88 2.70 -14.04
C ALA A 95 5.74 3.94 -14.34
N SER A 96 5.38 5.10 -13.78
CA SER A 96 6.18 6.32 -13.88
C SER A 96 7.57 6.16 -13.26
N TRP A 97 7.66 5.56 -12.07
CA TRP A 97 8.94 5.34 -11.39
C TRP A 97 9.87 4.39 -12.14
N ILE A 98 9.36 3.25 -12.60
CA ILE A 98 10.10 2.29 -13.42
C ILE A 98 10.57 2.96 -14.71
N ARG A 99 9.67 3.67 -15.40
CA ARG A 99 10.00 4.34 -16.66
C ARG A 99 11.09 5.41 -16.49
N ALA A 100 11.03 6.19 -15.42
CA ALA A 100 12.07 7.18 -15.13
C ALA A 100 13.45 6.50 -14.96
N ARG A 101 13.51 5.36 -14.27
CA ARG A 101 14.76 4.61 -14.11
C ARG A 101 15.28 4.01 -15.41
N GLU A 102 14.40 3.51 -16.27
CA GLU A 102 14.77 3.02 -17.62
C GLU A 102 15.42 4.11 -18.47
N GLU A 103 14.95 5.35 -18.34
CA GLU A 103 15.48 6.52 -19.06
C GLU A 103 16.69 7.17 -18.36
N GLY A 104 17.17 6.60 -17.26
CA GLY A 104 18.28 7.17 -16.48
C GLY A 104 17.93 8.48 -15.77
N LEU A 105 16.64 8.78 -15.62
CA LEU A 105 16.14 9.94 -14.88
C LEU A 105 16.14 9.66 -13.38
N LYS A 106 16.36 10.72 -12.58
CA LYS A 106 16.12 10.66 -11.15
C LYS A 106 14.63 10.83 -10.88
N PHE A 107 14.07 9.91 -10.11
CA PHE A 107 12.71 9.99 -9.60
C PHE A 107 12.67 9.37 -8.20
N GLY A 108 13.04 10.17 -7.22
CA GLY A 108 13.07 9.83 -5.80
C GLY A 108 12.20 10.78 -4.97
N LEU A 109 12.45 10.82 -3.65
CA LEU A 109 11.67 11.63 -2.72
C LEU A 109 11.86 13.14 -2.96
N GLU A 110 13.06 13.56 -3.38
CA GLU A 110 13.35 14.96 -3.68
C GLU A 110 12.48 15.46 -4.85
N GLU A 111 12.42 14.72 -5.95
CA GLU A 111 11.57 15.06 -7.09
C GLU A 111 10.08 14.98 -6.73
N LEU A 112 9.68 14.00 -5.92
CA LEU A 112 8.31 13.89 -5.41
C LEU A 112 7.92 15.14 -4.61
N ASN A 113 8.78 15.58 -3.68
CA ASN A 113 8.55 16.77 -2.88
C ASN A 113 8.43 18.03 -3.72
N GLN A 114 9.25 18.18 -4.76
CA GLN A 114 9.13 19.30 -5.70
C GLN A 114 7.78 19.29 -6.44
N LEU A 115 7.27 18.12 -6.81
CA LEU A 115 5.97 17.96 -7.49
C LEU A 115 4.78 18.34 -6.61
N PHE A 116 4.86 18.04 -5.31
CA PHE A 116 3.76 18.27 -4.36
C PHE A 116 3.94 19.53 -3.50
N SER A 117 5.05 20.26 -3.66
CA SER A 117 5.23 21.58 -3.05
C SER A 117 4.27 22.58 -3.72
N ILE A 118 3.27 23.02 -2.96
CA ILE A 118 2.34 24.11 -3.34
C ILE A 118 2.96 25.46 -2.99
#